data_AF-A0A1Y4S1W4-F1
#
_entry.id   AF-A0A1Y4S1W4-F1
#
_cell.length_a   1.000
_cell.length_b   1.000
_cell.length_c   1.000
_cell.angle_alpha   90.00
_cell.angle_beta   90.00
_cell.angle_gamma   90.00
#
_symmetry.space_group_name_H-M   'P 1'
#
loop_
_entity.id
_entity.type
_entity.pdbx_description
1 polymer ?
#
loop_
_entity_poly.entity_id
_entity_poly.type
_entity_poly.pdbx_seq_one_letter_code
_entity_poly.pdbx_strand_id
1 'polypeptide(L)'
;MNVVRLAAAGSGKTWGICHDALEIARKSDGNRVLMVTYTNRGLDSIRIELKKQNYGVVPNRIVILSWYQFLLRELIRPYQTYIAGINEINGFDYSLQHSRNFAKAGTKARYITKAHNVRSEEASNLALLLDEKSKGKVFKRLENAYSHIFIDEIQDMAGRDLNILWEILCSSIVTVCVGDNKQATFQTHTAKTNRDISGANVFDFFAIAQAKGIAQIEKNLCSRRFNADICNFANRVHPNSNNMMTSMNETTGHDGVFIIEHKDAPRYYSCYYPQELRYDRTKNTCSDFALNFGECKGRTFDRCLIYGNKPLVDFLKGKRLSSPAKYYVAVTRARFSNVIVVDSLFDASDFEDCEILVENGSIPAKKFIGR
;
A
#
# COMPACT_ATOMS: atom_id res chain seq x y z
N MET A 1 10.66 10.95 19.14
CA MET A 1 11.22 9.62 18.83
C MET A 1 10.53 9.09 17.58
N ASN A 2 11.23 8.36 16.72
CA ASN A 2 10.62 7.78 15.51
C ASN A 2 9.75 6.57 15.85
N VAL A 3 8.65 6.40 15.13
CA VAL A 3 7.67 5.32 15.35
C VAL A 3 7.35 4.62 14.03
N VAL A 4 7.29 3.30 14.06
CA VAL A 4 6.92 2.44 12.93
C VAL A 4 5.70 1.64 13.33
N ARG A 5 4.54 1.94 12.75
CA ARG A 5 3.29 1.25 13.02
C ARG A 5 3.07 0.15 11.99
N LEU A 6 3.33 -1.10 12.40
CA LEU A 6 2.89 -2.28 11.67
C LEU A 6 1.39 -2.45 11.88
N ALA A 7 0.61 -2.33 10.81
CA ALA A 7 -0.82 -2.23 10.91
C ALA A 7 -1.54 -3.12 9.89
N ALA A 8 -2.53 -3.88 10.37
CA ALA A 8 -3.36 -4.75 9.55
C ALA A 8 -4.17 -3.99 8.49
N ALA A 9 -4.68 -4.71 7.48
CA ALA A 9 -5.63 -4.18 6.53
C ALA A 9 -6.88 -3.67 7.27
N GLY A 10 -7.31 -2.44 6.98
CA GLY A 10 -8.51 -1.86 7.60
C GLY A 10 -8.36 -1.38 9.05
N SER A 11 -7.15 -1.31 9.61
CA SER A 11 -6.94 -0.86 11.00
C SER A 11 -7.02 0.67 11.22
N GLY A 12 -7.17 1.45 10.15
CA GLY A 12 -7.24 2.92 10.23
C GLY A 12 -5.88 3.63 10.16
N LYS A 13 -4.88 3.05 9.47
CA LYS A 13 -3.54 3.64 9.26
C LYS A 13 -3.58 5.11 8.84
N THR A 14 -4.20 5.39 7.70
CA THR A 14 -4.29 6.73 7.12
C THR A 14 -5.04 7.69 8.04
N TRP A 15 -6.12 7.23 8.69
CA TRP A 15 -6.85 8.02 9.69
C TRP A 15 -5.93 8.46 10.83
N GLY A 16 -5.13 7.53 11.39
CA GLY A 16 -4.24 7.79 12.53
C GLY A 16 -3.14 8.78 12.20
N ILE A 17 -2.45 8.63 11.06
CA ILE A 17 -1.40 9.60 10.67
C ILE A 17 -1.98 10.98 10.34
N CYS A 18 -3.20 11.05 9.79
CA CYS A 18 -3.87 12.33 9.53
C CYS A 18 -4.26 13.02 10.84
N HIS A 19 -4.78 12.25 11.80
CA HIS A 19 -5.13 12.75 13.14
C HIS A 19 -3.91 13.34 13.84
N ASP A 20 -2.81 12.59 13.90
CA ASP A 20 -1.56 13.03 14.53
C ASP A 20 -1.00 14.28 13.84
N ALA A 21 -0.99 14.29 12.49
CA ALA A 21 -0.50 15.44 11.72
C ALA A 21 -1.32 16.71 11.97
N LEU A 22 -2.66 16.59 12.11
CA LEU A 22 -3.53 17.71 12.44
C LEU A 22 -3.27 18.23 13.86
N GLU A 23 -3.13 17.34 14.83
CA GLU A 23 -2.83 17.71 16.22
C GLU A 23 -1.50 18.47 16.32
N ILE A 24 -0.47 18.02 15.60
CA ILE A 24 0.83 18.70 15.54
C ILE A 24 0.71 20.06 14.86
N ALA A 25 0.02 20.12 13.72
CA ALA A 25 -0.16 21.36 12.97
C ALA A 25 -0.94 22.44 13.74
N ARG A 26 -1.79 22.04 14.70
CA ARG A 26 -2.56 22.95 15.58
C ARG A 26 -1.75 23.47 16.77
N LYS A 27 -0.86 22.67 17.34
CA LYS A 27 -0.24 22.94 18.66
C LYS A 27 0.98 23.85 18.64
N SER A 28 1.66 24.00 17.52
CA SER A 28 2.97 24.68 17.47
C SER A 28 2.99 25.62 16.28
N ASP A 29 3.49 26.85 16.40
CA ASP A 29 3.75 27.78 15.28
C ASP A 29 5.04 27.47 14.49
N GLY A 30 5.70 26.33 14.74
CA GLY A 30 7.01 25.98 14.17
C GLY A 30 7.00 25.40 12.74
N ASN A 31 7.97 24.52 12.46
CA ASN A 31 8.18 23.90 11.14
C ASN A 31 6.96 23.11 10.63
N ARG A 32 6.88 22.92 9.31
CA ARG A 32 5.77 22.23 8.63
C ARG A 32 5.75 20.73 8.95
N VAL A 33 4.63 20.08 8.65
CA VAL A 33 4.48 18.63 8.68
C VAL A 33 4.47 18.11 7.25
N LEU A 34 5.27 17.08 6.95
CA LEU A 34 5.27 16.42 5.64
C LEU A 34 4.56 15.07 5.74
N MET A 35 3.69 14.76 4.79
CA MET A 35 3.08 13.45 4.61
C MET A 35 3.45 12.90 3.24
N VAL A 36 4.00 11.69 3.21
CA VAL A 36 4.51 11.04 2.00
C VAL A 36 3.84 9.69 1.82
N THR A 37 3.51 9.34 0.58
CA THR A 37 2.97 8.03 0.20
C THR A 37 3.44 7.65 -1.20
N TYR A 38 3.43 6.38 -1.55
CA TYR A 38 3.97 5.92 -2.84
C TYR A 38 3.05 6.17 -4.02
N THR A 39 1.73 6.15 -3.81
CA THR A 39 0.76 6.14 -4.91
C THR A 39 -0.01 7.45 -4.97
N ASN A 40 -0.38 7.88 -6.19
CA ASN A 40 -1.26 9.05 -6.37
C ASN A 40 -2.59 8.88 -5.62
N ARG A 41 -3.10 7.65 -5.56
CA ARG A 41 -4.32 7.31 -4.80
C ARG A 41 -4.12 7.48 -3.30
N GLY A 42 -2.95 7.14 -2.78
CA GLY A 42 -2.58 7.44 -1.40
C GLY A 42 -2.67 8.95 -1.10
N LEU A 43 -2.24 9.80 -2.04
CA LEU A 43 -2.35 11.26 -1.87
C LEU A 43 -3.79 11.71 -1.74
N ASP A 44 -4.66 11.20 -2.61
CA ASP A 44 -6.08 11.55 -2.61
C ASP A 44 -6.75 11.05 -1.32
N SER A 45 -6.43 9.82 -0.88
CA SER A 45 -6.89 9.28 0.40
C SER A 45 -6.47 10.15 1.59
N ILE A 46 -5.20 10.55 1.67
CA ILE A 46 -4.70 11.43 2.74
C ILE A 46 -5.41 12.79 2.70
N ARG A 47 -5.59 13.39 1.51
CA ARG A 47 -6.29 14.68 1.37
C ARG A 47 -7.74 14.59 1.81
N ILE A 48 -8.46 13.57 1.37
CA ILE A 48 -9.87 13.36 1.74
C ILE A 48 -9.98 13.17 3.25
N GLU A 49 -9.10 12.36 3.84
CA GLU A 49 -9.12 12.07 5.27
C GLU A 49 -8.79 13.30 6.12
N LEU A 50 -7.77 14.09 5.74
CA LEU A 50 -7.46 15.35 6.40
C LEU A 50 -8.64 16.33 6.35
N LYS A 51 -9.29 16.46 5.19
CA LYS A 51 -10.48 17.31 5.03
C LYS A 51 -11.61 16.82 5.93
N LYS A 52 -11.87 15.51 5.97
CA LYS A 52 -12.90 14.90 6.81
C LYS A 52 -12.67 15.19 8.30
N GLN A 53 -11.42 15.13 8.75
CA GLN A 53 -11.05 15.39 10.14
C GLN A 53 -10.88 16.89 10.49
N ASN A 54 -10.95 17.78 9.49
CA ASN A 54 -10.65 19.20 9.66
C ASN A 54 -11.58 20.10 8.85
N TYR A 55 -12.89 19.93 9.02
CA TYR A 55 -13.93 20.83 8.50
C TYR A 55 -13.83 21.12 6.98
N GLY A 56 -13.39 20.14 6.20
CA GLY A 56 -13.26 20.26 4.75
C GLY A 56 -11.96 20.90 4.25
N VAL A 57 -11.05 21.31 5.14
CA VAL A 57 -9.83 22.08 4.80
C VAL A 57 -8.55 21.32 5.17
N VAL A 58 -7.58 21.34 4.27
CA VAL A 58 -6.21 20.88 4.57
C VAL A 58 -5.40 22.07 5.09
N PRO A 59 -4.82 22.02 6.30
CA PRO A 59 -3.99 23.11 6.80
C PRO A 59 -2.78 23.38 5.91
N ASN A 60 -2.46 24.66 5.66
CA ASN A 60 -1.33 25.07 4.80
C ASN A 60 0.04 24.54 5.27
N ARG A 61 0.15 24.15 6.54
CA ARG A 61 1.38 23.60 7.13
C ARG A 61 1.54 22.11 6.95
N ILE A 62 0.51 21.41 6.50
CA ILE A 62 0.61 20.00 6.12
C ILE A 62 0.88 19.94 4.63
N VAL A 63 2.06 19.45 4.28
CA VAL A 63 2.46 19.24 2.90
C VAL A 63 2.31 17.77 2.55
N ILE A 64 1.63 17.47 1.44
CA ILE A 64 1.32 16.10 1.03
C ILE A 64 1.99 15.86 -0.32
N LEU A 65 2.86 14.84 -0.41
CA LEU A 65 3.62 14.52 -1.61
C LEU A 65 3.63 13.02 -1.91
N SER A 66 3.64 12.64 -3.18
CA SER A 66 4.06 11.28 -3.52
C SER A 66 5.55 11.10 -3.23
N TRP A 67 6.02 9.86 -3.07
CA TRP A 67 7.44 9.58 -2.87
C TRP A 67 8.31 10.23 -3.94
N TYR A 68 7.95 10.08 -5.22
CA TYR A 68 8.67 10.73 -6.31
C TYR A 68 8.59 12.26 -6.24
N GLN A 69 7.44 12.86 -5.94
CA GLN A 69 7.34 14.31 -5.75
C GLN A 69 8.23 14.79 -4.59
N PHE A 70 8.33 14.02 -3.51
CA PHE A 70 9.24 14.29 -2.40
C PHE A 70 10.70 14.25 -2.84
N LEU A 71 11.14 13.17 -3.52
CA LEU A 71 12.49 13.08 -4.07
C LEU A 71 12.82 14.28 -4.96
N LEU A 72 11.93 14.61 -5.91
CA LEU A 72 12.20 15.67 -6.87
C LEU A 72 12.20 17.06 -6.22
N ARG A 73 11.16 17.37 -5.45
CA ARG A 73 10.92 18.72 -4.93
C ARG A 73 11.84 19.04 -3.76
N GLU A 74 12.09 18.08 -2.87
CA GLU A 74 12.82 18.33 -1.64
C GLU A 74 14.29 17.90 -1.71
N LEU A 75 14.61 16.81 -2.41
CA LEU A 75 15.96 16.23 -2.38
C LEU A 75 16.78 16.58 -3.63
N ILE A 76 16.15 16.65 -4.81
CA ILE A 76 16.86 16.77 -6.09
C ILE A 76 16.94 18.22 -6.56
N ARG A 77 15.79 18.87 -6.85
CA ARG A 77 15.77 20.20 -7.47
C ARG A 77 16.56 21.27 -6.71
N PRO A 78 16.50 21.36 -5.36
CA PRO A 78 17.25 22.38 -4.64
C PRO A 78 18.78 22.22 -4.76
N TYR A 79 19.25 21.02 -5.13
CA TYR A 79 20.67 20.67 -5.21
C TYR A 79 21.11 20.28 -6.62
N GLN A 80 20.25 20.49 -7.63
CA GLN A 80 20.51 20.06 -9.00
C GLN A 80 21.82 20.61 -9.58
N THR A 81 22.30 21.77 -9.12
CA THR A 81 23.54 22.41 -9.58
C THR A 81 24.81 21.61 -9.30
N TYR A 82 24.76 20.63 -8.40
CA TYR A 82 25.86 19.69 -8.16
C TYR A 82 26.02 18.63 -9.27
N ILE A 83 25.11 18.58 -10.25
CA ILE A 83 25.16 17.62 -11.37
C ILE A 83 24.64 18.14 -12.71
N ALA A 84 23.77 19.14 -12.70
CA ALA A 84 23.11 19.76 -13.86
C ALA A 84 23.17 21.30 -13.74
N GLY A 85 22.64 22.01 -14.72
CA GLY A 85 22.53 23.47 -14.69
C GLY A 85 21.42 23.98 -13.76
N ILE A 86 21.34 25.30 -13.63
CA ILE A 86 20.27 25.98 -12.89
C ILE A 86 18.94 25.75 -13.61
N ASN A 87 17.90 25.34 -12.86
CA ASN A 87 16.54 25.10 -13.35
C ASN A 87 16.45 24.17 -14.57
N GLU A 88 17.42 23.26 -14.70
CA GLU A 88 17.48 22.37 -15.84
C GLU A 88 16.49 21.21 -15.71
N ILE A 89 16.25 20.72 -14.49
CA ILE A 89 15.44 19.52 -14.28
C ILE A 89 13.94 19.82 -14.41
N ASN A 90 13.34 19.25 -15.46
CA ASN A 90 11.91 19.38 -15.78
C ASN A 90 11.03 18.51 -14.88
N GLY A 91 11.31 17.21 -14.79
CA GLY A 91 10.45 16.25 -14.11
C GLY A 91 11.03 14.85 -14.03
N PHE A 92 10.18 13.83 -14.04
CA PHE A 92 10.58 12.43 -14.15
C PHE A 92 10.25 11.85 -15.52
N ASP A 93 11.10 10.94 -15.97
CA ASP A 93 10.83 10.03 -17.07
C ASP A 93 10.62 8.62 -16.48
N TYR A 94 9.40 8.11 -16.64
CA TYR A 94 9.00 6.77 -16.23
C TYR A 94 9.03 5.77 -17.40
N SER A 95 9.14 6.23 -18.65
CA SER A 95 9.12 5.37 -19.83
C SER A 95 10.35 4.48 -19.95
N LEU A 96 11.43 4.88 -19.27
CA LEU A 96 12.72 4.21 -19.27
C LEU A 96 12.89 3.23 -18.10
N GLN A 97 11.84 2.93 -17.33
CA GLN A 97 11.92 1.89 -16.31
C GLN A 97 12.32 0.56 -16.94
N HIS A 98 13.33 -0.10 -16.36
CA HIS A 98 13.92 -1.35 -16.87
C HIS A 98 14.76 -1.21 -18.15
N SER A 99 14.99 0.01 -18.62
CA SER A 99 15.95 0.32 -19.68
C SER A 99 17.37 0.20 -19.15
N ARG A 100 18.24 -0.58 -19.81
CA ARG A 100 19.66 -0.62 -19.39
C ARG A 100 20.35 0.70 -19.77
N ASN A 101 20.65 1.52 -18.77
CA ASN A 101 21.55 2.67 -18.92
C ASN A 101 22.99 2.30 -18.54
N PHE A 102 23.94 2.46 -19.47
CA PHE A 102 25.36 2.18 -19.28
C PHE A 102 26.20 3.42 -18.92
N ALA A 103 25.59 4.60 -18.80
CA ALA A 103 26.30 5.80 -18.37
C ALA A 103 26.96 5.60 -16.99
N LYS A 104 28.16 6.19 -16.81
CA LYS A 104 28.95 6.07 -15.59
C LYS A 104 28.24 6.73 -14.40
N ALA A 105 28.21 6.04 -13.26
CA ALA A 105 27.70 6.60 -12.01
C ALA A 105 28.41 7.94 -11.67
N GLY A 106 27.66 8.88 -11.09
CA GLY A 106 28.16 10.22 -10.78
C GLY A 106 28.09 11.24 -11.92
N THR A 107 27.84 10.79 -13.17
CA THR A 107 27.67 11.66 -14.33
C THR A 107 26.20 12.03 -14.55
N LYS A 108 25.95 13.21 -15.12
CA LYS A 108 24.61 13.70 -15.46
C LYS A 108 23.80 12.71 -16.30
N ALA A 109 24.41 12.11 -17.33
CA ALA A 109 23.76 11.16 -18.23
C ALA A 109 23.30 9.86 -17.56
N ARG A 110 23.83 9.52 -16.37
CA ARG A 110 23.33 8.41 -15.56
C ARG A 110 21.91 8.67 -15.06
N TYR A 111 21.66 9.89 -14.60
CA TYR A 111 20.47 10.21 -13.82
C TYR A 111 19.44 11.03 -14.60
N ILE A 112 19.89 11.84 -15.57
CA ILE A 112 19.06 12.82 -16.28
C ILE A 112 19.11 12.51 -17.78
N THR A 113 17.94 12.49 -18.40
CA THR A 113 17.77 12.28 -19.85
C THR A 113 18.14 13.53 -20.65
N LYS A 114 18.27 13.40 -21.97
CA LYS A 114 18.50 14.57 -22.85
C LYS A 114 17.34 15.57 -22.84
N ALA A 115 16.12 15.14 -22.48
CA ALA A 115 14.95 15.99 -22.29
C ALA A 115 14.90 16.64 -20.89
N HIS A 116 16.00 16.57 -20.14
CA HIS A 116 16.16 17.11 -18.79
C HIS A 116 15.19 16.53 -17.74
N ASN A 117 14.71 15.31 -17.96
CA ASN A 117 13.93 14.57 -16.99
C ASN A 117 14.82 13.60 -16.21
N VAL A 118 14.61 13.50 -14.89
CA VAL A 118 15.24 12.49 -14.04
C VAL A 118 14.69 11.11 -14.40
N ARG A 119 15.56 10.13 -14.60
CA ARG A 119 15.16 8.73 -14.77
C ARG A 119 14.59 8.21 -13.46
N SER A 120 13.34 7.78 -13.44
CA SER A 120 12.65 7.43 -12.18
C SER A 120 13.36 6.33 -11.38
N GLU A 121 13.98 5.35 -12.05
CA GLU A 121 14.69 4.25 -11.40
C GLU A 121 16.00 4.70 -10.70
N GLU A 122 16.54 5.85 -11.10
CA GLU A 122 17.77 6.43 -10.58
C GLU A 122 17.52 7.60 -9.62
N ALA A 123 16.25 7.95 -9.37
CA ALA A 123 15.86 9.10 -8.56
C ALA A 123 16.48 9.06 -7.16
N SER A 124 16.42 7.91 -6.50
CA SER A 124 16.93 7.72 -5.15
C SER A 124 18.46 7.71 -5.11
N ASN A 125 19.10 7.15 -6.15
CA ASN A 125 20.55 7.25 -6.31
C ASN A 125 21.00 8.69 -6.52
N LEU A 126 20.27 9.45 -7.33
CA LEU A 126 20.56 10.86 -7.56
C LEU A 126 20.43 11.67 -6.26
N ALA A 127 19.35 11.48 -5.50
CA ALA A 127 19.17 12.19 -4.23
C ALA A 127 20.33 11.93 -3.24
N LEU A 128 20.76 10.67 -3.10
CA LEU A 128 21.90 10.30 -2.24
C LEU A 128 23.23 10.88 -2.74
N LEU A 129 23.46 10.87 -4.06
CA LEU A 129 24.64 11.49 -4.66
C LEU A 129 24.67 13.01 -4.43
N LEU A 130 23.52 13.67 -4.53
CA LEU A 130 23.42 15.11 -4.28
C LEU A 130 23.68 15.44 -2.81
N ASP A 131 23.24 14.61 -1.89
CA ASP A 131 23.57 14.77 -0.48
C ASP A 131 25.07 14.61 -0.23
N GLU A 132 25.69 13.57 -0.78
CA GLU A 132 27.15 13.36 -0.73
C GLU A 132 27.92 14.56 -1.29
N LYS A 133 27.61 15.00 -2.51
CA LYS A 133 28.28 16.14 -3.17
C LYS A 133 28.08 17.45 -2.44
N SER A 134 26.91 17.63 -1.80
CA SER A 134 26.59 18.83 -1.05
C SER A 134 27.09 18.79 0.40
N LYS A 135 27.70 17.66 0.82
CA LYS A 135 28.19 17.40 2.19
C LYS A 135 27.06 17.43 3.23
N GLY A 136 26.00 16.66 3.00
CA GLY A 136 24.88 16.49 3.96
C GLY A 136 23.84 17.61 3.93
N LYS A 137 23.95 18.58 3.00
CA LYS A 137 23.05 19.73 2.99
C LYS A 137 21.62 19.36 2.61
N VAL A 138 21.39 18.24 1.91
CA VAL A 138 20.05 17.83 1.47
C VAL A 138 19.19 17.51 2.69
N PHE A 139 19.63 16.59 3.54
CA PHE A 139 18.89 16.24 4.75
C PHE A 139 18.91 17.38 5.77
N LYS A 140 20.00 18.15 5.87
CA LYS A 140 20.03 19.32 6.78
C LYS A 140 18.95 20.35 6.47
N ARG A 141 18.64 20.58 5.19
CA ARG A 141 17.53 21.46 4.79
C ARG A 141 16.17 20.87 5.18
N LEU A 142 16.00 19.56 5.07
CA LEU A 142 14.76 18.90 5.51
C LEU A 142 14.51 19.11 7.00
N GLU A 143 15.55 18.98 7.83
CA GLU A 143 15.46 19.21 9.29
C GLU A 143 14.96 20.62 9.62
N ASN A 144 15.42 21.61 8.86
CA ASN A 144 15.00 23.00 9.03
C ASN A 144 13.60 23.27 8.47
N ALA A 145 13.10 22.45 7.53
CA ALA A 145 11.84 22.69 6.84
C ALA A 145 10.65 21.99 7.50
N TYR A 146 10.89 20.83 8.13
CA TYR A 146 9.85 19.95 8.64
C TYR A 146 10.15 19.52 10.07
N SER A 147 9.16 19.64 10.96
CA SER A 147 9.24 19.09 12.32
C SER A 147 8.96 17.58 12.33
N HIS A 148 8.06 17.14 11.44
CA HIS A 148 7.59 15.77 11.36
C HIS A 148 7.46 15.30 9.91
N ILE A 149 7.76 14.02 9.69
CA ILE A 149 7.49 13.31 8.43
C ILE A 149 6.64 12.07 8.72
N PHE A 150 5.49 11.98 8.09
CA PHE A 150 4.65 10.78 8.07
C PHE A 150 4.83 10.06 6.74
N ILE A 151 5.09 8.75 6.76
CA ILE A 151 5.27 7.93 5.57
C ILE A 151 4.25 6.78 5.59
N ASP A 152 3.32 6.80 4.64
CA ASP A 152 2.31 5.76 4.43
C ASP A 152 2.78 4.73 3.39
N GLU A 153 2.26 3.51 3.49
CA GLU A 153 2.55 2.39 2.60
C GLU A 153 4.05 2.00 2.53
N ILE A 154 4.75 1.95 3.68
CA ILE A 154 6.19 1.60 3.72
C ILE A 154 6.56 0.25 3.06
N GLN A 155 5.61 -0.68 2.95
CA GLN A 155 5.80 -1.95 2.24
C GLN A 155 6.02 -1.79 0.73
N ASP A 156 5.70 -0.63 0.16
CA ASP A 156 5.97 -0.31 -1.24
C ASP A 156 7.39 0.29 -1.43
N MET A 157 8.12 0.55 -0.34
CA MET A 157 9.53 0.98 -0.38
C MET A 157 10.45 -0.20 -0.70
N ALA A 158 11.43 0.04 -1.58
CA ALA A 158 12.48 -0.94 -1.84
C ALA A 158 13.76 -0.29 -2.37
N GLY A 159 14.84 -1.07 -2.35
CA GLY A 159 16.12 -0.66 -2.90
C GLY A 159 16.69 0.57 -2.19
N ARG A 160 17.10 1.56 -2.98
CA ARG A 160 17.78 2.77 -2.49
C ARG A 160 16.85 3.77 -1.82
N ASP A 161 15.53 3.57 -1.91
CA ASP A 161 14.55 4.32 -1.11
C ASP A 161 14.79 4.09 0.39
N LEU A 162 15.20 2.88 0.78
CA LEU A 162 15.47 2.53 2.18
C LEU A 162 16.71 3.25 2.73
N ASN A 163 17.70 3.57 1.88
CA ASN A 163 18.83 4.39 2.29
C ASN A 163 18.38 5.83 2.59
N ILE A 164 17.50 6.40 1.77
CA ILE A 164 16.93 7.74 2.03
C ILE A 164 16.10 7.72 3.31
N LEU A 165 15.29 6.68 3.51
CA LEU A 165 14.54 6.50 4.74
C LEU A 165 15.47 6.40 5.96
N TRP A 166 16.60 5.70 5.84
CA TRP A 166 17.59 5.60 6.90
C TRP A 166 18.16 6.96 7.30
N GLU A 167 18.52 7.80 6.32
CA GLU A 167 18.98 9.17 6.58
C GLU A 167 17.90 10.02 7.26
N ILE A 168 16.63 9.87 6.85
CA ILE A 168 15.50 10.55 7.50
C ILE A 168 15.35 10.09 8.95
N LEU A 169 15.41 8.78 9.21
CA LEU A 169 15.31 8.22 10.55
C LEU A 169 16.47 8.65 11.47
N CYS A 170 17.68 8.83 10.92
CA CYS A 170 18.84 9.32 11.66
C CYS A 170 18.85 10.84 11.88
N SER A 171 17.95 11.57 11.20
CA SER A 171 17.85 13.04 11.33
C SER A 171 17.15 13.46 12.63
N SER A 172 17.16 14.77 12.89
CA SER A 172 16.39 15.38 13.99
C SER A 172 14.87 15.43 13.76
N ILE A 173 14.39 15.01 12.59
CA ILE A 173 12.96 15.04 12.24
C ILE A 173 12.23 13.86 12.87
N VAL A 174 11.12 14.14 13.57
CA VAL A 174 10.28 13.07 14.12
C VAL A 174 9.56 12.35 12.99
N THR A 175 9.89 11.08 12.79
CA THR A 175 9.38 10.30 11.66
C THR A 175 8.39 9.23 12.14
N VAL A 176 7.22 9.18 11.50
CA VAL A 176 6.19 8.16 11.73
C VAL A 176 5.93 7.39 10.44
N CYS A 177 6.27 6.11 10.44
CA CYS A 177 6.10 5.20 9.32
C CYS A 177 4.89 4.28 9.57
N VAL A 178 4.05 4.05 8.57
CA VAL A 178 2.91 3.11 8.70
C VAL A 178 2.82 2.18 7.50
N GLY A 179 2.54 0.91 7.75
CA GLY A 179 2.46 -0.09 6.68
C GLY A 179 1.87 -1.44 7.10
N ASP A 180 1.63 -2.30 6.11
CA ASP A 180 1.13 -3.67 6.29
C ASP A 180 2.09 -4.67 5.62
N ASN A 181 2.75 -5.50 6.43
CA ASN A 181 3.70 -6.51 5.94
C ASN A 181 3.05 -7.55 5.02
N LYS A 182 1.72 -7.77 5.15
CA LYS A 182 0.98 -8.72 4.31
C LYS A 182 0.59 -8.13 2.94
N GLN A 183 0.72 -6.81 2.73
CA GLN A 183 0.33 -6.10 1.49
C GLN A 183 1.51 -5.68 0.61
N ALA A 184 2.70 -6.25 0.79
CA ALA A 184 3.81 -6.04 -0.13
C ALA A 184 3.51 -6.72 -1.49
N THR A 185 2.69 -6.08 -2.32
CA THR A 185 2.18 -6.65 -3.59
C THR A 185 3.08 -6.38 -4.78
N PHE A 186 4.06 -5.50 -4.63
CA PHE A 186 4.95 -5.08 -5.70
C PHE A 186 6.41 -5.33 -5.33
N GLN A 187 7.05 -6.22 -6.08
CA GLN A 187 8.46 -6.04 -6.41
C GLN A 187 8.54 -4.88 -7.41
N THR A 188 8.25 -3.65 -6.98
CA THR A 188 8.35 -2.45 -7.83
C THR A 188 9.80 -2.12 -8.19
N HIS A 189 10.75 -2.85 -7.62
CA HIS A 189 12.15 -2.69 -7.90
C HIS A 189 12.76 -4.03 -8.31
N THR A 190 13.19 -4.12 -9.57
CA THR A 190 14.21 -5.08 -10.03
C THR A 190 15.60 -4.74 -9.46
N ALA A 191 15.67 -3.84 -8.47
CA ALA A 191 16.89 -3.41 -7.84
C ALA A 191 17.51 -4.60 -7.11
N LYS A 192 18.76 -4.91 -7.48
CA LYS A 192 19.56 -5.94 -6.81
C LYS A 192 20.02 -5.49 -5.42
N THR A 193 20.05 -4.17 -5.16
CA THR A 193 20.49 -3.56 -3.91
C THR A 193 19.39 -3.60 -2.85
N ASN A 194 19.75 -3.87 -1.58
CA ASN A 194 18.83 -3.96 -0.43
C ASN A 194 17.67 -4.94 -0.62
N ARG A 195 17.81 -5.94 -1.51
CA ARG A 195 16.75 -6.90 -1.81
C ARG A 195 16.27 -7.65 -0.57
N ASP A 196 17.21 -7.97 0.31
CA ASP A 196 16.96 -8.78 1.52
C ASP A 196 16.15 -8.02 2.58
N ILE A 197 16.06 -6.69 2.49
CA ILE A 197 15.37 -5.82 3.44
C ILE A 197 14.27 -4.97 2.78
N SER A 198 13.81 -5.37 1.59
CA SER A 198 12.78 -4.65 0.80
C SER A 198 11.45 -5.41 0.77
N GLY A 199 10.35 -4.71 0.46
CA GLY A 199 9.04 -5.33 0.26
C GLY A 199 8.54 -6.08 1.50
N ALA A 200 8.36 -7.40 1.41
CA ALA A 200 7.94 -8.22 2.55
C ALA A 200 8.91 -8.15 3.75
N ASN A 201 10.19 -7.88 3.47
CA ASN A 201 11.27 -7.81 4.45
C ASN A 201 11.55 -6.36 4.89
N VAL A 202 10.74 -5.38 4.48
CA VAL A 202 10.92 -3.99 4.97
C VAL A 202 10.84 -3.89 6.49
N PHE A 203 10.17 -4.84 7.13
CA PHE A 203 10.11 -4.90 8.59
C PHE A 203 11.41 -5.39 9.23
N ASP A 204 12.27 -6.12 8.49
CA ASP A 204 13.62 -6.45 8.96
C ASP A 204 14.50 -5.19 8.99
N PHE A 205 14.35 -4.29 8.01
CA PHE A 205 14.96 -2.96 8.05
C PHE A 205 14.56 -2.18 9.31
N PHE A 206 13.27 -2.20 9.67
CA PHE A 206 12.80 -1.54 10.89
C PHE A 206 13.21 -2.26 12.17
N ALA A 207 13.35 -3.59 12.15
CA ALA A 207 13.89 -4.34 13.28
C ALA A 207 15.36 -3.94 13.56
N ILE A 208 16.15 -3.72 12.50
CA ILE A 208 17.51 -3.17 12.62
C ILE A 208 17.48 -1.75 13.22
N ALA A 209 16.57 -0.89 12.76
CA ALA A 209 16.41 0.46 13.31
C ALA A 209 16.02 0.43 14.80
N GLN A 210 15.15 -0.49 15.20
CA GLN A 210 14.75 -0.68 16.59
C GLN A 210 15.90 -1.17 17.46
N ALA A 211 16.66 -2.16 17.00
CA ALA A 211 17.83 -2.67 17.72
C ALA A 211 18.91 -1.60 17.96
N LYS A 212 18.98 -0.58 17.09
CA LYS A 212 19.88 0.59 17.24
C LYS A 212 19.27 1.74 18.06
N GLY A 213 18.04 1.60 18.56
CA GLY A 213 17.35 2.67 19.29
C GLY A 213 16.89 3.85 18.42
N ILE A 214 16.91 3.70 17.09
CA ILE A 214 16.54 4.76 16.13
C ILE A 214 15.02 4.92 16.01
N ALA A 215 14.27 3.81 16.14
CA ALA A 215 12.82 3.80 16.02
C ALA A 215 12.18 2.77 16.96
N GLN A 216 10.92 3.00 17.34
CA GLN A 216 10.10 1.99 18.02
C GLN A 216 9.12 1.35 17.03
N ILE A 217 8.87 0.05 17.20
CA ILE A 217 7.85 -0.67 16.42
C ILE A 217 6.61 -0.84 17.28
N GLU A 218 5.49 -0.33 16.79
CA GLU A 218 4.16 -0.52 17.35
C GLU A 218 3.35 -1.42 16.43
N LYS A 219 2.49 -2.27 17.01
CA LYS A 219 1.61 -3.16 16.23
C LYS A 219 0.14 -2.80 16.46
N ASN A 220 -0.59 -2.60 15.36
CA ASN A 220 -2.05 -2.50 15.35
C ASN A 220 -2.63 -3.55 14.40
N LEU A 221 -2.85 -4.75 14.93
CA LEU A 221 -3.33 -5.89 14.16
C LEU A 221 -4.86 -6.02 14.15
N CYS A 222 -5.59 -5.03 14.67
CA CYS A 222 -7.05 -5.04 14.70
C CYS A 222 -7.62 -4.27 13.50
N SER A 223 -8.31 -4.97 12.61
CA SER A 223 -9.12 -4.38 11.54
C SER A 223 -10.42 -3.79 12.12
N ARG A 224 -10.87 -2.69 11.52
CA ARG A 224 -12.20 -2.10 11.74
C ARG A 224 -13.10 -2.24 10.51
N ARG A 225 -12.61 -2.89 9.44
CA ARG A 225 -13.25 -2.88 8.12
C ARG A 225 -14.25 -4.02 7.93
N PHE A 226 -13.90 -5.24 8.34
CA PHE A 226 -14.60 -6.45 7.91
C PHE A 226 -14.85 -7.43 9.04
N ASN A 227 -15.88 -8.25 8.89
CA ASN A 227 -16.28 -9.24 9.88
C ASN A 227 -15.24 -10.36 10.11
N ALA A 228 -15.51 -11.20 11.11
CA ALA A 228 -14.62 -12.27 11.55
C ALA A 228 -14.34 -13.32 10.46
N ASP A 229 -15.34 -13.68 9.66
CA ASP A 229 -15.19 -14.67 8.58
C ASP A 229 -14.18 -14.19 7.53
N ILE A 230 -14.29 -12.92 7.09
CA ILE A 230 -13.33 -12.31 6.17
C ILE A 230 -11.94 -12.21 6.82
N CYS A 231 -11.87 -11.86 8.10
CA CYS A 231 -10.63 -11.76 8.86
C CYS A 231 -9.89 -13.10 8.94
N ASN A 232 -10.60 -14.17 9.30
CA ASN A 232 -10.07 -15.53 9.39
C ASN A 232 -9.64 -16.05 8.02
N PHE A 233 -10.47 -15.82 6.99
CA PHE A 233 -10.12 -16.18 5.62
C PHE A 233 -8.87 -15.44 5.14
N ALA A 234 -8.73 -14.14 5.41
CA ALA A 234 -7.54 -13.37 5.06
C ALA A 234 -6.27 -13.87 5.79
N ASN A 235 -6.39 -14.27 7.06
CA ASN A 235 -5.30 -14.91 7.79
C ASN A 235 -4.90 -16.24 7.17
N ARG A 236 -5.86 -17.04 6.69
CA ARG A 236 -5.60 -18.29 5.98
C ARG A 236 -4.93 -18.06 4.61
N VAL A 237 -5.33 -17.01 3.89
CA VAL A 237 -4.74 -16.62 2.59
C VAL A 237 -3.27 -16.23 2.76
N HIS A 238 -2.92 -15.50 3.83
CA HIS A 238 -1.56 -15.07 4.11
C HIS A 238 -1.20 -15.25 5.60
N PRO A 239 -0.88 -16.48 6.03
CA PRO A 239 -0.58 -16.77 7.44
C PRO A 239 0.82 -16.28 7.81
N ASN A 240 0.96 -15.57 8.93
CA ASN A 240 2.25 -15.21 9.52
C ASN A 240 2.11 -14.93 11.03
N SER A 241 3.21 -14.50 11.67
CA SER A 241 3.26 -14.16 13.10
C SER A 241 2.43 -12.93 13.51
N ASN A 242 1.85 -12.20 12.54
CA ASN A 242 1.04 -11.01 12.73
C ASN A 242 -0.36 -11.23 12.15
N ASN A 243 -1.00 -12.34 12.51
CA ASN A 243 -2.40 -12.57 12.16
C ASN A 243 -3.29 -11.45 12.73
N MET A 244 -4.25 -11.02 11.91
CA MET A 244 -5.15 -9.94 12.25
C MET A 244 -6.32 -10.43 13.09
N MET A 245 -6.86 -9.52 13.88
CA MET A 245 -8.18 -9.63 14.49
C MET A 245 -9.09 -8.58 13.88
N THR A 246 -10.39 -8.64 14.17
CA THR A 246 -11.33 -7.58 13.80
C THR A 246 -12.17 -7.14 14.98
N SER A 247 -12.57 -5.87 14.94
CA SER A 247 -13.52 -5.25 15.87
C SER A 247 -14.85 -4.90 15.19
N MET A 248 -15.00 -5.18 13.89
CA MET A 248 -16.22 -4.94 13.14
C MET A 248 -17.27 -6.00 13.49
N ASN A 249 -18.46 -5.55 13.89
CA ASN A 249 -19.57 -6.37 14.35
C ASN A 249 -20.90 -6.07 13.62
N GLU A 250 -20.89 -5.24 12.59
CA GLU A 250 -22.06 -4.92 11.77
C GLU A 250 -22.45 -6.14 10.91
N THR A 251 -23.75 -6.46 10.86
CA THR A 251 -24.30 -7.57 10.07
C THR A 251 -25.34 -7.04 9.08
N THR A 252 -25.41 -7.67 7.91
CA THR A 252 -26.25 -7.26 6.78
C THR A 252 -27.16 -8.38 6.27
N GLY A 253 -27.08 -9.56 6.87
CA GLY A 253 -27.85 -10.75 6.46
C GLY A 253 -27.18 -11.58 5.37
N HIS A 254 -26.22 -11.01 4.64
CA HIS A 254 -25.35 -11.72 3.71
C HIS A 254 -23.89 -11.44 4.05
N ASP A 255 -23.37 -12.10 5.09
CA ASP A 255 -22.05 -11.81 5.63
C ASP A 255 -21.14 -13.05 5.59
N GLY A 256 -19.87 -12.81 5.24
CA GLY A 256 -18.81 -13.82 5.26
C GLY A 256 -18.16 -14.07 3.90
N VAL A 257 -17.60 -15.27 3.72
CA VAL A 257 -16.91 -15.67 2.49
C VAL A 257 -17.64 -16.85 1.85
N PHE A 258 -17.96 -16.74 0.57
CA PHE A 258 -18.74 -17.73 -0.17
C PHE A 258 -18.05 -18.14 -1.47
N ILE A 259 -18.44 -19.30 -1.99
CA ILE A 259 -18.08 -19.79 -3.32
C ILE A 259 -19.36 -20.03 -4.11
N ILE A 260 -19.40 -19.54 -5.36
CA ILE A 260 -20.47 -19.81 -6.32
C ILE A 260 -19.90 -20.25 -7.67
N GLU A 261 -20.73 -20.89 -8.49
CA GLU A 261 -20.37 -21.20 -9.88
C GLU A 261 -20.44 -19.96 -10.78
N HIS A 262 -19.64 -19.96 -11.85
CA HIS A 262 -19.59 -18.88 -12.83
C HIS A 262 -20.96 -18.55 -13.45
N LYS A 263 -21.81 -19.57 -13.66
CA LYS A 263 -23.15 -19.39 -14.22
C LYS A 263 -24.06 -18.52 -13.33
N ASP A 264 -23.81 -18.49 -12.02
CA ASP A 264 -24.62 -17.77 -11.04
C ASP A 264 -24.08 -16.36 -10.74
N ALA A 265 -22.88 -16.02 -11.21
CA ALA A 265 -22.27 -14.71 -11.02
C ALA A 265 -23.16 -13.54 -11.52
N PRO A 266 -23.83 -13.60 -12.70
CA PRO A 266 -24.72 -12.52 -13.14
C PRO A 266 -25.95 -12.32 -12.24
N ARG A 267 -26.51 -13.42 -11.69
CA ARG A 267 -27.64 -13.36 -10.74
C ARG A 267 -27.21 -12.70 -9.44
N TYR A 268 -26.06 -13.10 -8.91
CA TYR A 268 -25.49 -12.48 -7.72
C TYR A 268 -25.16 -11.00 -7.94
N TYR A 269 -24.57 -10.66 -9.09
CA TYR A 269 -24.22 -9.29 -9.45
C TYR A 269 -25.44 -8.37 -9.50
N SER A 270 -26.53 -8.83 -10.14
CA SER A 270 -27.77 -8.05 -10.29
C SER A 270 -28.46 -7.80 -8.95
N CYS A 271 -28.37 -8.74 -8.00
CA CYS A 271 -29.01 -8.61 -6.69
C CYS A 271 -28.20 -7.76 -5.70
N TYR A 272 -26.87 -7.88 -5.68
CA TYR A 272 -26.03 -7.31 -4.62
C TYR A 272 -25.10 -6.18 -5.10
N TYR A 273 -25.02 -5.93 -6.40
CA TYR A 273 -24.13 -4.93 -7.03
C TYR A 273 -22.70 -4.91 -6.44
N PRO A 274 -22.03 -6.08 -6.30
CA PRO A 274 -20.72 -6.15 -5.68
C PRO A 274 -19.66 -5.49 -6.56
N GLN A 275 -18.56 -5.02 -5.94
CA GLN A 275 -17.37 -4.69 -6.72
C GLN A 275 -16.73 -5.97 -7.26
N GLU A 276 -16.63 -6.08 -8.57
CA GLU A 276 -15.94 -7.19 -9.22
C GLU A 276 -14.42 -7.01 -9.14
N LEU A 277 -13.73 -8.08 -8.75
CA LEU A 277 -12.29 -8.14 -8.61
C LEU A 277 -11.72 -9.32 -9.41
N ARG A 278 -10.61 -9.09 -10.11
CA ARG A 278 -9.91 -10.10 -10.92
C ARG A 278 -8.40 -10.05 -10.69
N TYR A 279 -7.72 -11.18 -10.88
CA TYR A 279 -6.27 -11.22 -10.70
C TYR A 279 -5.54 -10.36 -11.76
N ASP A 280 -5.97 -10.48 -13.01
CA ASP A 280 -5.50 -9.69 -14.15
C ASP A 280 -6.68 -9.32 -15.08
N ARG A 281 -6.42 -8.47 -16.08
CA ARG A 281 -7.46 -7.91 -16.97
C ARG A 281 -8.03 -8.92 -17.98
N THR A 282 -7.46 -10.12 -18.10
CA THR A 282 -7.85 -11.09 -19.15
C THR A 282 -9.10 -11.89 -18.79
N LYS A 283 -9.48 -11.91 -17.51
CA LYS A 283 -10.67 -12.63 -17.06
C LYS A 283 -11.93 -11.80 -17.32
N ASN A 284 -12.89 -12.41 -18.01
CA ASN A 284 -14.22 -11.85 -18.25
C ASN A 284 -14.98 -11.71 -16.92
N THR A 285 -15.80 -10.67 -16.85
CA THR A 285 -16.59 -10.26 -15.67
C THR A 285 -17.98 -9.84 -16.11
N CYS A 286 -18.90 -9.61 -15.16
CA CYS A 286 -20.26 -9.16 -15.44
C CYS A 286 -20.32 -7.70 -15.91
N SER A 287 -19.33 -6.88 -15.53
CA SER A 287 -19.23 -5.47 -15.89
C SER A 287 -17.84 -5.06 -16.36
N ASP A 288 -17.78 -3.93 -17.08
CA ASP A 288 -16.53 -3.29 -17.52
C ASP A 288 -15.76 -2.60 -16.39
N PHE A 289 -16.38 -2.45 -15.21
CA PHE A 289 -15.82 -1.75 -14.05
C PHE A 289 -15.03 -2.66 -13.09
N ALA A 290 -14.75 -3.90 -13.50
CA ALA A 290 -13.97 -4.83 -12.71
C ALA A 290 -12.52 -4.34 -12.51
N LEU A 291 -12.10 -4.30 -11.25
CA LEU A 291 -10.75 -3.87 -10.86
C LEU A 291 -9.82 -5.08 -10.76
N ASN A 292 -8.56 -4.91 -11.15
CA ASN A 292 -7.56 -5.91 -10.80
C ASN A 292 -7.14 -5.82 -9.31
N PHE A 293 -6.53 -6.87 -8.77
CA PHE A 293 -6.13 -6.92 -7.35
C PHE A 293 -5.12 -5.83 -6.93
N GLY A 294 -4.33 -5.30 -7.87
CA GLY A 294 -3.48 -4.13 -7.59
C GLY A 294 -4.30 -2.83 -7.57
N GLU A 295 -5.24 -2.67 -8.49
CA GLU A 295 -6.13 -1.52 -8.59
C GLU A 295 -7.13 -1.41 -7.44
N CYS A 296 -7.44 -2.48 -6.71
CA CYS A 296 -8.32 -2.38 -5.55
C CYS A 296 -7.58 -1.99 -4.25
N LYS A 297 -6.23 -2.01 -4.23
CA LYS A 297 -5.43 -1.62 -3.07
C LYS A 297 -5.82 -0.21 -2.58
N GLY A 298 -5.90 -0.05 -1.28
CA GLY A 298 -6.38 1.17 -0.61
C GLY A 298 -7.90 1.39 -0.60
N ARG A 299 -8.69 0.63 -1.37
CA ARG A 299 -10.17 0.78 -1.41
C ARG A 299 -10.88 -0.11 -0.40
N THR A 300 -12.14 0.22 -0.15
CA THR A 300 -13.08 -0.54 0.68
C THR A 300 -14.41 -0.58 -0.05
N PHE A 301 -15.06 -1.74 -0.07
CA PHE A 301 -16.38 -1.94 -0.69
C PHE A 301 -17.26 -2.71 0.28
N ASP A 302 -18.58 -2.57 0.18
CA ASP A 302 -19.50 -3.34 1.02
C ASP A 302 -19.42 -4.84 0.69
N ARG A 303 -19.40 -5.17 -0.61
CA ARG A 303 -19.34 -6.54 -1.12
C ARG A 303 -18.35 -6.66 -2.28
N CYS A 304 -17.66 -7.79 -2.37
CA CYS A 304 -16.76 -8.09 -3.48
C CYS A 304 -17.12 -9.42 -4.15
N LEU A 305 -17.04 -9.44 -5.49
CA LEU A 305 -17.17 -10.64 -6.31
C LEU A 305 -15.81 -10.93 -6.96
N ILE A 306 -15.12 -11.96 -6.47
CA ILE A 306 -13.73 -12.27 -6.81
C ILE A 306 -13.69 -13.42 -7.81
N TYR A 307 -13.18 -13.17 -9.01
CA TYR A 307 -13.04 -14.21 -10.03
C TYR A 307 -11.81 -15.07 -9.76
N GLY A 308 -12.02 -16.34 -9.41
CA GLY A 308 -10.96 -17.28 -9.05
C GLY A 308 -10.10 -17.67 -10.25
N ASN A 309 -8.79 -17.50 -10.15
CA ASN A 309 -7.83 -18.10 -11.06
C ASN A 309 -7.35 -19.46 -10.51
N LYS A 310 -6.57 -20.19 -11.30
CA LYS A 310 -6.08 -21.53 -10.90
C LYS A 310 -5.43 -21.56 -9.50
N PRO A 311 -4.49 -20.65 -9.14
CA PRO A 311 -3.91 -20.64 -7.80
C PRO A 311 -4.93 -20.42 -6.67
N LEU A 312 -5.93 -19.53 -6.86
CA LEU A 312 -6.95 -19.31 -5.83
C LEU A 312 -7.85 -20.54 -5.68
N VAL A 313 -8.27 -21.16 -6.79
CA VAL A 313 -9.08 -22.39 -6.76
C VAL A 313 -8.33 -23.54 -6.10
N ASP A 314 -7.05 -23.72 -6.44
CA ASP A 314 -6.18 -24.71 -5.81
C ASP A 314 -6.02 -24.46 -4.30
N PHE A 315 -5.95 -23.19 -3.89
CA PHE A 315 -5.91 -22.81 -2.48
C PHE A 315 -7.20 -23.18 -1.73
N LEU A 316 -8.35 -22.90 -2.33
CA LEU A 316 -9.66 -23.27 -1.76
C LEU A 316 -9.77 -24.79 -1.56
N LYS A 317 -9.12 -25.58 -2.41
CA LYS A 317 -8.99 -27.05 -2.31
C LYS A 317 -7.91 -27.53 -1.33
N GLY A 318 -7.29 -26.64 -0.56
CA GLY A 318 -6.34 -26.98 0.51
C GLY A 318 -4.86 -26.82 0.16
N LYS A 319 -4.51 -26.34 -1.06
CA LYS A 319 -3.10 -26.01 -1.36
C LYS A 319 -2.69 -24.67 -0.75
N ARG A 320 -1.39 -24.46 -0.59
CA ARG A 320 -0.85 -23.15 -0.17
C ARG A 320 -0.61 -22.23 -1.37
N LEU A 321 -0.86 -20.93 -1.19
CA LEU A 321 -0.49 -19.90 -2.17
C LEU A 321 1.02 -19.62 -2.10
N SER A 322 1.71 -19.68 -3.24
CA SER A 322 3.13 -19.31 -3.35
C SER A 322 3.37 -17.79 -3.31
N SER A 323 2.37 -16.99 -3.67
CA SER A 323 2.44 -15.52 -3.70
C SER A 323 1.14 -14.91 -3.16
N PRO A 324 0.93 -14.95 -1.83
CA PRO A 324 -0.37 -14.65 -1.22
C PRO A 324 -0.73 -13.15 -1.19
N ALA A 325 0.24 -12.23 -1.30
CA ALA A 325 0.03 -10.81 -1.07
C ALA A 325 -1.09 -10.17 -1.91
N LYS A 326 -1.17 -10.48 -3.22
CA LYS A 326 -2.23 -9.94 -4.09
C LYS A 326 -3.62 -10.47 -3.71
N TYR A 327 -3.72 -11.75 -3.36
CA TYR A 327 -4.97 -12.36 -2.91
C TYR A 327 -5.40 -11.78 -1.56
N TYR A 328 -4.45 -11.60 -0.64
CA TYR A 328 -4.69 -10.93 0.64
C TYR A 328 -5.21 -9.51 0.46
N VAL A 329 -4.67 -8.73 -0.48
CA VAL A 329 -5.21 -7.41 -0.82
C VAL A 329 -6.66 -7.52 -1.30
N ALA A 330 -6.96 -8.44 -2.21
CA ALA A 330 -8.31 -8.61 -2.76
C ALA A 330 -9.36 -8.98 -1.69
N VAL A 331 -9.09 -10.00 -0.88
CA VAL A 331 -10.06 -10.51 0.11
C VAL A 331 -10.30 -9.54 1.26
N THR A 332 -9.37 -8.60 1.51
CA THR A 332 -9.48 -7.60 2.57
C THR A 332 -10.18 -6.30 2.11
N ARG A 333 -10.78 -6.26 0.91
CA ARG A 333 -11.48 -5.06 0.41
C ARG A 333 -12.94 -4.99 0.83
N ALA A 334 -13.63 -6.13 0.90
CA ALA A 334 -15.03 -6.22 1.31
C ALA A 334 -15.19 -5.89 2.81
N ARG A 335 -16.32 -5.27 3.19
CA ARG A 335 -16.77 -5.10 4.58
C ARG A 335 -17.62 -6.27 5.04
N PHE A 336 -18.57 -6.69 4.21
CA PHE A 336 -19.62 -7.62 4.58
C PHE A 336 -19.44 -9.00 3.93
N SER A 337 -19.26 -9.05 2.61
CA SER A 337 -19.09 -10.35 1.95
C SER A 337 -18.08 -10.38 0.80
N ASN A 338 -17.33 -11.48 0.74
CA ASN A 338 -16.58 -11.90 -0.43
C ASN A 338 -17.27 -13.11 -1.05
N VAL A 339 -17.56 -13.04 -2.35
CA VAL A 339 -18.03 -14.19 -3.11
C VAL A 339 -16.97 -14.56 -4.14
N ILE A 340 -16.47 -15.79 -4.12
CA ILE A 340 -15.44 -16.27 -5.02
C ILE A 340 -16.10 -17.11 -6.13
N VAL A 341 -15.89 -16.69 -7.38
CA VAL A 341 -16.44 -17.35 -8.55
C VAL A 341 -15.50 -18.44 -9.03
N VAL A 342 -16.01 -19.66 -9.18
CA VAL A 342 -15.30 -20.84 -9.70
C VAL A 342 -16.07 -21.48 -10.85
N ASP A 343 -15.42 -22.32 -11.64
CA ASP A 343 -16.07 -22.95 -12.81
C ASP A 343 -17.13 -23.98 -12.38
N SER A 344 -16.86 -24.74 -11.32
CA SER A 344 -17.80 -25.68 -10.69
C SER A 344 -17.55 -25.74 -9.19
N LEU A 345 -18.61 -26.01 -8.39
CA LEU A 345 -18.44 -26.27 -6.96
C LEU A 345 -17.59 -27.53 -6.72
N PHE A 346 -16.92 -27.56 -5.57
CA PHE A 346 -16.10 -28.67 -5.13
C PHE A 346 -16.13 -28.74 -3.60
N ASP A 347 -15.92 -29.93 -3.06
CA ASP A 347 -15.84 -30.10 -1.61
C ASP A 347 -14.51 -29.55 -1.08
N ALA A 348 -14.62 -28.81 0.01
CA ALA A 348 -13.50 -28.24 0.74
C ALA A 348 -13.83 -28.31 2.23
N SER A 349 -12.90 -28.79 3.04
CA SER A 349 -13.11 -29.06 4.48
C SER A 349 -13.59 -27.84 5.28
N ASP A 350 -13.21 -26.64 4.82
CA ASP A 350 -13.45 -25.40 5.56
C ASP A 350 -14.67 -24.64 5.02
N PHE A 351 -15.50 -25.32 4.22
CA PHE A 351 -16.69 -24.76 3.61
C PHE A 351 -17.89 -25.71 3.74
N GLU A 352 -19.06 -25.16 4.05
CA GLU A 352 -20.33 -25.90 4.13
C GLU A 352 -21.30 -25.43 3.04
N ASP A 353 -22.16 -26.34 2.60
CA ASP A 353 -23.21 -26.01 1.63
C ASP A 353 -24.21 -25.02 2.24
N CYS A 354 -24.61 -24.05 1.43
CA CYS A 354 -25.58 -23.03 1.81
C CYS A 354 -26.31 -22.50 0.58
N GLU A 355 -27.30 -21.65 0.82
CA GLU A 355 -28.01 -20.94 -0.22
C GLU A 355 -27.86 -19.43 -0.02
N ILE A 356 -27.49 -18.72 -1.09
CA ILE A 356 -27.52 -17.26 -1.10
C ILE A 356 -28.86 -16.82 -1.67
N LEU A 357 -29.64 -16.11 -0.86
CA LEU A 357 -30.91 -15.53 -1.28
C LEU A 357 -30.68 -14.43 -2.32
N VAL A 358 -31.46 -14.46 -3.40
CA VAL A 358 -31.52 -13.43 -4.44
C VAL A 358 -32.98 -13.14 -4.77
N GLU A 359 -33.27 -12.03 -5.47
CA GLU A 359 -34.65 -11.57 -5.74
C GLU A 359 -35.59 -12.66 -6.29
N ASN A 360 -35.07 -13.57 -7.12
CA ASN A 360 -35.83 -14.67 -7.72
C ASN A 360 -35.24 -16.04 -7.35
N GLY A 361 -35.21 -16.36 -6.06
CA GLY A 361 -34.85 -17.68 -5.52
C GLY A 361 -33.50 -17.72 -4.81
N SER A 362 -32.81 -18.85 -4.91
CA SER A 362 -31.51 -19.07 -4.29
C SER A 362 -30.40 -19.33 -5.33
N ILE A 363 -29.17 -19.09 -4.91
CA ILE A 363 -27.95 -19.56 -5.58
C ILE A 363 -27.31 -20.63 -4.66
N PRO A 364 -27.13 -21.87 -5.13
CA PRO A 364 -26.32 -22.86 -4.44
C PRO A 364 -24.90 -22.34 -4.25
N ALA A 365 -24.42 -22.38 -3.01
CA ALA A 365 -23.12 -21.82 -2.65
C ALA A 365 -22.46 -22.66 -1.56
N LYS A 366 -21.17 -22.41 -1.35
CA LYS A 366 -20.45 -22.92 -0.19
C LYS A 366 -19.94 -21.77 0.68
N LYS A 367 -20.28 -21.76 1.98
CA LYS A 367 -19.87 -20.71 2.93
C LYS A 367 -18.65 -21.16 3.74
N PHE A 368 -17.68 -20.29 3.89
CA PHE A 368 -16.50 -20.51 4.71
C PHE A 368 -16.87 -20.59 6.19
N ILE A 369 -16.41 -21.65 6.86
CA ILE A 369 -16.63 -21.91 8.29
C ILE A 369 -15.33 -21.98 9.11
N GLY A 370 -14.18 -21.87 8.44
CA GLY A 370 -12.86 -22.06 9.07
C GLY A 370 -12.58 -21.05 10.19
N ARG A 371 -12.44 -21.54 11.42
CA ARG A 371 -11.92 -20.80 12.57
C ARG A 371 -10.41 -20.94 12.68
#